data_AF-A6YED1-F1
#
_entry.id   AF-A6YED1-F1
#
_cell.length_a   1.000
_cell.length_b   1.000
_cell.length_c   1.000
_cell.angle_alpha   90.00
_cell.angle_beta   90.00
_cell.angle_gamma   90.00
#
_symmetry.space_group_name_H-M   'P 1'
#
loop_
_entity.id
_entity.type
_entity.pdbx_description
1 polymer ?
#
loop_
_entity_poly.entity_id
_entity_poly.type
_entity_poly.pdbx_seq_one_letter_code
_entity_poly.pdbx_strand_id
1 'polypeptide(L)'
;DPSKLSVYRDRRFTGTQEEFEAALLASLTVYVGNMSFYSTEEQAYELFSRAGEIKKIIMGLDKNTKTPCGFCFVLYYSREDAEDAVKYISGTMLDDRPIRVDFDWGFQEGRQWGRGRSGGQVRDEYRTDYDPGGGGYGKMVQKELEAQRELVDYGVGFQTNAPPQFDRADRKRGYNDRNDRDYQRRRSGPDTSRRAPDSDSRRDANQEPEKNPRFREK
;
A
#
# COMPACT_ATOMS: atom_id res chain seq x y z
N ASP A 1 -4.06 -14.32 -5.79
CA ASP A 1 -3.06 -15.33 -6.12
C ASP A 1 -2.10 -15.40 -4.95
N PRO A 2 -2.12 -16.49 -4.15
CA PRO A 2 -1.28 -16.63 -2.96
C PRO A 2 0.23 -16.60 -3.27
N SER A 3 0.61 -16.82 -4.54
CA SER A 3 1.99 -16.67 -5.01
C SER A 3 2.42 -15.20 -5.18
N LYS A 4 1.49 -14.24 -5.12
CA LYS A 4 1.78 -12.83 -5.31
C LYS A 4 2.31 -12.24 -4.01
N LEU A 5 3.62 -12.00 -3.99
CA LEU A 5 4.29 -11.28 -2.91
C LEU A 5 3.65 -9.91 -2.67
N SER A 6 3.75 -9.45 -1.42
CA SER A 6 3.25 -8.13 -1.01
C SER A 6 3.85 -7.04 -1.89
N VAL A 7 3.00 -6.15 -2.41
CA VAL A 7 3.45 -4.93 -3.12
C VAL A 7 4.12 -3.96 -2.15
N TYR A 8 3.89 -4.13 -0.85
CA TYR A 8 4.47 -3.27 0.18
C TYR A 8 5.92 -3.64 0.46
N ARG A 9 6.81 -2.66 0.32
CA ARG A 9 8.22 -2.74 0.75
C ARG A 9 8.45 -1.88 1.98
N ASP A 10 8.94 -2.51 3.05
CA ASP A 10 9.36 -1.77 4.23
C ASP A 10 10.63 -0.95 3.93
N ARG A 11 10.50 0.38 3.89
CA ARG A 11 11.63 1.30 3.62
C ARG A 11 12.75 1.23 4.67
N ARG A 12 12.50 0.63 5.84
CA ARG A 12 13.52 0.43 6.89
C ARG A 12 14.25 -0.90 6.77
N PHE A 13 13.87 -1.77 5.83
CA PHE A 13 14.66 -2.95 5.51
C PHE A 13 16.00 -2.53 4.89
N THR A 14 17.10 -3.03 5.44
CA THR A 14 18.46 -2.60 5.06
C THR A 14 19.08 -3.44 3.94
N GLY A 15 18.47 -4.57 3.57
CA GLY A 15 18.97 -5.45 2.51
C GLY A 15 18.55 -5.05 1.10
N THR A 16 19.02 -5.82 0.13
CA THR A 16 18.69 -5.68 -1.30
C THR A 16 17.23 -6.03 -1.58
N GLN A 17 16.74 -5.73 -2.79
CA GLN A 17 15.39 -6.11 -3.20
C GLN A 17 15.22 -7.64 -3.23
N GLU A 18 16.22 -8.37 -3.71
CA GLU A 18 16.22 -9.83 -3.77
C GLU A 18 16.18 -10.45 -2.37
N GLU A 19 16.97 -9.90 -1.43
CA GLU A 19 16.95 -10.34 -0.02
C GLU A 19 15.61 -10.07 0.64
N PHE A 20 14.95 -8.95 0.31
CA PHE A 20 13.62 -8.63 0.82
C PHE A 20 12.56 -9.61 0.30
N GLU A 21 12.58 -9.92 -1.00
CA GLU A 21 11.67 -10.88 -1.61
C GLU A 21 11.89 -12.29 -1.07
N ALA A 22 13.15 -12.71 -0.93
CA ALA A 22 13.50 -13.98 -0.29
C ALA A 22 13.00 -14.05 1.16
N ALA A 23 13.15 -12.97 1.93
CA ALA A 23 12.63 -12.88 3.29
C ALA A 23 11.10 -12.99 3.32
N LEU A 24 10.38 -12.33 2.40
CA LEU A 24 8.92 -12.45 2.32
C LEU A 24 8.47 -13.87 1.93
N LEU A 25 9.20 -14.56 1.05
CA LEU A 25 8.90 -15.94 0.64
C LEU A 25 9.14 -16.95 1.78
N ALA A 26 10.13 -16.72 2.63
CA ALA A 26 10.47 -17.61 3.73
C ALA A 26 9.80 -17.25 5.06
N SER A 27 9.14 -16.08 5.16
CA SER A 27 8.63 -15.57 6.43
C SER A 27 7.45 -16.36 6.98
N LEU A 28 7.41 -16.53 8.30
CA LEU A 28 6.27 -17.06 9.06
C LEU A 28 5.43 -15.95 9.68
N THR A 29 5.72 -14.70 9.33
CA THR A 29 5.10 -13.49 9.91
C THR A 29 4.19 -12.84 8.89
N VAL A 30 2.98 -12.50 9.31
CA VAL A 30 2.06 -11.67 8.55
C VAL A 30 1.85 -10.33 9.25
N TYR A 31 1.77 -9.27 8.46
CA TYR A 31 1.31 -7.95 8.88
C TYR A 31 -0.20 -7.88 8.71
N VAL A 32 -0.90 -7.41 9.74
CA VAL A 32 -2.35 -7.19 9.73
C VAL A 32 -2.59 -5.70 9.89
N GLY A 33 -3.21 -5.08 8.89
CA GLY A 33 -3.54 -3.66 8.88
C GLY A 33 -5.04 -3.40 8.77
N ASN A 34 -5.39 -2.13 8.96
CA ASN A 34 -6.77 -1.64 8.95
C ASN A 34 -7.65 -2.19 10.07
N MET A 35 -7.05 -2.64 11.17
CA MET A 35 -7.78 -3.05 12.36
C MET A 35 -8.40 -1.84 13.07
N SER A 36 -9.40 -2.08 13.91
CA SER A 36 -9.92 -1.05 14.79
C SER A 36 -8.89 -0.74 15.87
N PHE A 37 -8.86 0.49 16.37
CA PHE A 37 -8.04 0.88 17.53
C PHE A 37 -8.55 0.20 18.81
N TYR A 38 -9.78 -0.31 18.78
CA TYR A 38 -10.41 -1.03 19.88
C TYR A 38 -10.24 -2.56 19.76
N SER A 39 -9.74 -3.07 18.63
CA SER A 39 -9.52 -4.50 18.45
C SER A 39 -8.48 -5.02 19.42
N THR A 40 -8.81 -6.08 20.17
CA THR A 40 -7.92 -6.67 21.17
C THR A 40 -7.06 -7.78 20.59
N GLU A 41 -6.01 -8.17 21.33
CA GLU A 41 -5.15 -9.29 20.96
C GLU A 41 -5.92 -10.60 20.94
N GLU A 42 -6.88 -10.79 21.85
CA GLU A 42 -7.70 -11.99 21.95
C GLU A 42 -8.61 -12.16 20.73
N GLN A 43 -9.21 -11.07 20.24
CA GLN A 43 -10.03 -11.09 19.02
C GLN A 43 -9.19 -11.41 17.79
N ALA A 44 -7.97 -10.85 17.71
CA ALA A 44 -7.03 -11.21 16.66
C ALA A 44 -6.62 -12.69 16.77
N TYR A 45 -6.37 -13.20 17.98
CA TYR A 45 -6.04 -14.60 18.21
C TYR A 45 -7.15 -15.52 17.70
N GLU A 46 -8.40 -15.29 18.11
CA GLU A 46 -9.54 -16.11 17.69
C GLU A 46 -9.69 -16.18 16.17
N LEU A 47 -9.55 -15.04 15.48
CA LEU A 47 -9.67 -14.99 14.02
C LEU A 47 -8.49 -15.70 13.33
N PHE A 48 -7.26 -15.40 13.75
CA PHE A 48 -6.06 -15.91 13.09
C PHE A 48 -5.75 -17.38 13.43
N SER A 49 -6.29 -17.91 14.54
CA SER A 49 -6.24 -19.33 14.87
C SER A 49 -7.02 -20.20 13.88
N ARG A 50 -7.91 -19.61 13.06
CA ARG A 50 -8.62 -20.34 12.00
C ARG A 50 -7.73 -20.69 10.81
N ALA A 51 -6.63 -19.97 10.61
CA ALA A 51 -5.65 -20.29 9.57
C ALA A 51 -4.57 -21.27 10.05
N GLY A 52 -4.25 -21.28 11.35
CA GLY A 52 -3.29 -22.22 11.90
C GLY A 52 -2.79 -21.87 13.31
N GLU A 53 -1.74 -22.56 13.74
CA GLU A 53 -1.23 -22.42 15.12
C GLU A 53 -0.38 -21.16 15.26
N ILE A 54 -0.84 -20.24 16.11
CA ILE A 54 -0.19 -18.96 16.35
C ILE A 54 0.96 -19.15 17.36
N LYS A 55 2.17 -18.75 16.95
CA LYS A 55 3.34 -18.68 17.82
C LYS A 55 3.33 -17.45 18.70
N LYS A 56 3.00 -16.28 18.14
CA LYS A 56 2.98 -15.00 18.86
C LYS A 56 2.17 -13.94 18.12
N ILE A 57 1.46 -13.11 18.85
CA ILE A 57 0.87 -11.86 18.33
C ILE A 57 1.65 -10.68 18.91
N ILE A 58 1.84 -9.65 18.09
CA ILE A 58 2.50 -8.42 18.49
C ILE A 58 1.65 -7.25 18.05
N MET A 59 0.97 -6.63 19.00
CA MET A 59 0.11 -5.48 18.75
C MET A 59 0.91 -4.27 18.32
N GLY A 60 0.43 -3.58 17.27
CA GLY A 60 0.97 -2.33 16.79
C GLY A 60 0.50 -1.17 17.66
N LEU A 61 1.45 -0.48 18.29
CA LEU A 61 1.19 0.56 19.27
C LEU A 61 1.65 1.93 18.77
N ASP A 62 0.94 2.96 19.19
CA ASP A 62 1.38 4.33 19.05
C ASP A 62 2.68 4.53 19.84
N LYS A 63 3.68 5.14 19.19
CA LYS A 63 5.01 5.33 19.79
C LYS A 63 4.96 6.18 21.07
N ASN A 64 4.04 7.12 21.15
CA ASN A 64 3.93 8.10 22.23
C ASN A 64 2.95 7.63 23.30
N THR A 65 1.71 7.29 22.93
CA THR A 65 0.65 6.94 23.90
C THR A 65 0.67 5.48 24.34
N LYS A 66 1.40 4.62 23.62
CA LYS A 66 1.47 3.16 23.89
C LYS A 66 0.12 2.45 23.77
N THR A 67 -0.84 3.04 23.08
CA THR A 67 -2.15 2.45 22.80
C THR A 67 -2.16 1.78 21.43
N PRO A 68 -3.04 0.79 21.18
CA PRO A 68 -3.19 0.19 19.85
C PRO A 68 -3.46 1.24 18.77
N CYS A 69 -2.84 1.07 17.59
CA CYS A 69 -2.97 1.99 16.47
C CYS A 69 -3.33 1.28 15.15
N GLY A 70 -4.21 0.27 15.24
CA GLY A 70 -4.89 -0.28 14.06
C GLY A 70 -4.07 -1.24 13.19
N PHE A 71 -3.01 -1.84 13.74
CA PHE A 71 -2.27 -2.93 13.10
C PHE A 71 -1.68 -3.90 14.12
N CYS A 72 -1.30 -5.09 13.67
CA CYS A 72 -0.50 -6.03 14.45
C CYS A 72 0.38 -6.90 13.54
N PHE A 73 1.24 -7.72 14.15
CA PHE A 73 1.94 -8.82 13.51
C PHE A 73 1.47 -10.14 14.11
N VAL A 74 1.25 -11.14 13.26
CA VAL A 74 0.95 -12.50 13.68
C VAL A 74 2.07 -13.41 13.18
N LEU A 75 2.69 -14.14 14.10
CA LEU A 75 3.74 -15.10 13.82
C LEU A 75 3.15 -16.50 13.94
N TYR A 76 3.31 -17.32 12.91
CA TYR A 76 2.90 -18.72 12.88
C TYR A 76 4.08 -19.66 13.16
N TYR A 77 3.76 -20.93 13.41
CA TYR A 77 4.76 -22.01 13.46
C TYR A 77 5.11 -22.57 12.08
N SER A 78 4.16 -22.61 11.16
CA SER A 78 4.33 -23.11 9.79
C SER A 78 4.21 -21.98 8.76
N ARG A 79 4.76 -22.22 7.56
CA ARG A 79 4.65 -21.27 6.45
C ARG A 79 3.27 -21.37 5.81
N GLU A 80 2.75 -22.58 5.74
CA GLU A 80 1.45 -22.92 5.20
C GLU A 80 0.33 -22.15 5.93
N ASP A 81 0.39 -22.06 7.26
CA ASP A 81 -0.60 -21.34 8.08
C ASP A 81 -0.57 -19.82 7.77
N ALA A 82 0.62 -19.26 7.55
CA ALA A 82 0.78 -17.86 7.16
C ALA A 82 0.22 -17.59 5.74
N GLU A 83 0.40 -18.55 4.82
CA GLU A 83 -0.18 -18.49 3.47
C GLU A 83 -1.71 -18.55 3.50
N ASP A 84 -2.26 -19.42 4.33
CA ASP A 84 -3.71 -19.53 4.53
C ASP A 84 -4.30 -18.25 5.17
N ALA A 85 -3.58 -17.62 6.11
CA ALA A 85 -3.99 -16.33 6.66
C ALA A 85 -4.06 -15.23 5.58
N VAL A 86 -3.03 -15.13 4.73
CA VAL A 86 -3.02 -14.15 3.63
C VAL A 86 -4.12 -14.46 2.60
N LYS A 87 -4.39 -15.74 2.34
CA LYS A 87 -5.34 -16.16 1.31
C LYS A 87 -6.81 -16.06 1.73
N TYR A 88 -7.12 -16.46 2.96
CA TYR A 88 -8.51 -16.64 3.40
C TYR A 88 -8.96 -15.62 4.46
N ILE A 89 -8.04 -15.08 5.27
CA ILE A 89 -8.38 -14.11 6.32
C ILE A 89 -8.30 -12.67 5.78
N SER A 90 -7.40 -12.39 4.84
CA SER A 90 -7.31 -11.07 4.21
C SER A 90 -8.63 -10.66 3.54
N GLY A 91 -9.13 -9.47 3.86
CA GLY A 91 -10.41 -8.95 3.38
C GLY A 91 -11.63 -9.36 4.20
N THR A 92 -11.48 -10.23 5.20
CA THR A 92 -12.56 -10.55 6.14
C THR A 92 -12.79 -9.42 7.14
N MET A 93 -13.91 -9.47 7.87
CA MET A 93 -14.27 -8.45 8.85
C MET A 93 -13.74 -8.79 10.24
N LEU A 94 -13.13 -7.79 10.90
CA LEU A 94 -12.80 -7.79 12.32
C LEU A 94 -13.29 -6.46 12.91
N ASP A 95 -14.16 -6.51 13.92
CA ASP A 95 -14.84 -5.34 14.50
C ASP A 95 -15.44 -4.40 13.43
N ASP A 96 -16.22 -4.98 12.52
CA ASP A 96 -16.87 -4.28 11.39
C ASP A 96 -15.90 -3.58 10.41
N ARG A 97 -14.63 -3.98 10.41
CA ARG A 97 -13.63 -3.45 9.49
C ARG A 97 -13.02 -4.53 8.61
N PRO A 98 -12.92 -4.31 7.29
CA PRO A 98 -12.22 -5.24 6.42
C PRO A 98 -10.72 -5.14 6.70
N ILE A 99 -10.13 -6.20 7.25
CA ILE A 99 -8.70 -6.23 7.54
C ILE A 99 -7.89 -6.56 6.29
N ARG A 100 -6.65 -6.08 6.26
CA ARG A 100 -5.70 -6.42 5.20
C ARG A 100 -4.54 -7.20 5.80
N VAL A 101 -4.33 -8.41 5.31
CA VAL A 101 -3.22 -9.27 5.71
C VAL A 101 -2.22 -9.37 4.56
N ASP A 102 -0.94 -9.15 4.84
CA ASP A 102 0.16 -9.40 3.90
C ASP A 102 1.30 -10.14 4.58
N PHE A 103 2.14 -10.79 3.78
CA PHE A 103 3.45 -11.23 4.25
C PHE A 103 4.28 -10.04 4.73
N ASP A 104 4.98 -10.29 5.83
CA ASP A 104 5.96 -9.39 6.39
C ASP A 104 7.32 -10.08 6.43
N TRP A 105 8.40 -9.34 6.24
CA TRP A 105 9.75 -9.92 6.11
C TRP A 105 10.33 -10.45 7.44
N GLY A 106 9.60 -10.30 8.53
CA GLY A 106 9.96 -10.80 9.85
C GLY A 106 9.88 -9.71 10.91
N PHE A 107 9.37 -10.07 12.08
CA PHE A 107 9.31 -9.13 13.19
C PHE A 107 10.72 -8.79 13.71
N GLN A 108 10.94 -7.50 13.96
CA GLN A 108 12.10 -6.99 14.68
C GLN A 108 11.63 -6.01 15.75
N GLU A 109 12.35 -5.99 16.87
CA GLU A 109 12.08 -5.05 17.95
C GLU A 109 12.08 -3.60 17.44
N GLY A 110 11.08 -2.84 17.84
CA GLY A 110 10.84 -1.48 17.37
C GLY A 110 9.87 -1.38 16.19
N ARG A 111 9.55 -2.48 15.50
CA ARG A 111 8.54 -2.48 14.42
C ARG A 111 7.11 -2.46 14.93
N GLN A 112 6.88 -2.76 16.22
CA GLN A 112 5.58 -2.60 16.86
C GLN A 112 5.13 -1.13 16.98
N TRP A 113 6.06 -0.17 16.84
CA TRP A 113 5.72 1.24 16.95
C TRP A 113 5.23 1.82 15.64
N GLY A 114 4.12 2.56 15.71
CA GLY A 114 3.67 3.46 14.65
C GLY A 114 4.79 4.41 14.20
N ARG A 115 4.81 4.69 12.89
CA ARG A 115 5.86 5.48 12.24
C ARG A 115 5.41 6.87 11.78
N GLY A 116 4.16 7.24 12.10
CA GLY A 116 3.62 8.58 11.94
C GLY A 116 4.36 9.59 12.83
N ARG A 117 4.26 10.87 12.49
CA ARG A 117 4.92 11.94 13.24
C ARG A 117 4.30 12.13 14.62
N SER A 118 2.99 11.91 14.73
CA SER A 118 2.19 11.97 15.95
C SER A 118 2.34 10.75 16.85
N GLY A 119 2.98 9.68 16.37
CA GLY A 119 3.18 8.42 17.10
C GLY A 119 2.46 7.22 16.47
N GLY A 120 1.30 7.43 15.84
CA GLY A 120 0.46 6.40 15.22
C GLY A 120 0.95 5.92 13.86
N GLN A 121 0.08 5.36 13.02
CA GLN A 121 0.48 4.96 11.67
C GLN A 121 0.64 6.17 10.74
N VAL A 122 1.56 6.06 9.77
CA VAL A 122 1.75 7.12 8.75
C VAL A 122 0.46 7.35 7.95
N ARG A 123 -0.34 6.31 7.71
CA ARG A 123 -1.62 6.41 6.99
C ARG A 123 -2.58 7.37 7.70
N ASP A 124 -2.65 7.32 9.02
CA ASP A 124 -3.63 8.08 9.81
C ASP A 124 -3.24 9.57 9.94
N GLU A 125 -2.02 9.95 9.57
CA GLU A 125 -1.62 11.37 9.49
C GLU A 125 -2.36 12.10 8.36
N TYR A 126 -2.54 11.42 7.22
CA TYR A 126 -3.03 12.00 5.97
C TYR A 126 -4.49 11.66 5.67
N ARG A 127 -5.17 10.94 6.55
CA ARG A 127 -6.56 10.53 6.38
C ARG A 127 -7.50 11.74 6.42
N THR A 128 -8.36 11.89 5.42
CA THR A 128 -9.28 13.03 5.30
C THR A 128 -10.71 12.70 5.69
N ASP A 129 -11.12 11.45 5.48
CA ASP A 129 -12.40 10.90 5.92
C ASP A 129 -12.43 10.71 7.45
N TYR A 130 -13.63 10.72 8.03
CA TYR A 130 -13.85 10.43 9.45
C TYR A 130 -14.02 8.92 9.66
N ASP A 131 -13.27 8.37 10.61
CA ASP A 131 -13.26 6.95 10.94
C ASP A 131 -13.26 6.78 12.47
N PRO A 132 -14.40 6.44 13.09
CA PRO A 132 -14.49 6.24 14.54
C PRO A 132 -13.54 5.15 15.05
N GLY A 133 -13.42 4.03 14.32
CA GLY A 133 -12.53 2.93 14.68
C GLY A 133 -11.05 3.24 14.45
N GLY A 134 -10.75 4.30 13.69
CA GLY A 134 -9.40 4.82 13.45
C GLY A 134 -9.08 6.11 14.20
N GLY A 135 -9.83 6.43 15.27
CA GLY A 135 -9.56 7.58 16.13
C GLY A 135 -10.08 8.94 15.65
N GLY A 136 -11.03 8.98 14.71
CA GLY A 136 -11.71 10.22 14.29
C GLY A 136 -11.25 10.70 12.92
N TYR A 137 -10.84 11.96 12.74
CA TYR A 137 -10.19 12.42 11.51
C TYR A 137 -8.68 12.11 11.55
N GLY A 138 -8.00 12.15 10.40
CA GLY A 138 -6.53 12.10 10.39
C GLY A 138 -5.91 13.30 11.10
N LYS A 139 -4.68 13.14 11.59
CA LYS A 139 -4.06 14.11 12.53
C LYS A 139 -3.90 15.51 11.96
N MET A 140 -3.64 15.66 10.66
CA MET A 140 -3.57 16.98 10.04
C MET A 140 -4.93 17.67 10.00
N VAL A 141 -5.99 16.94 9.63
CA VAL A 141 -7.36 17.47 9.59
C VAL A 141 -7.87 17.77 11.00
N GLN A 142 -7.56 16.90 11.97
CA GLN A 142 -7.91 17.14 13.37
C GLN A 142 -7.29 18.45 13.89
N LYS A 143 -6.00 18.68 13.62
CA LYS A 143 -5.30 19.91 14.02
C LYS A 143 -5.89 21.16 13.36
N GLU A 144 -6.29 21.06 12.09
CA GLU A 144 -6.93 22.17 11.38
C GLU A 144 -8.31 22.49 11.97
N LEU A 145 -9.14 21.48 12.24
CA LEU A 145 -10.46 21.66 12.86
C LEU A 145 -10.35 22.22 14.28
N GLU A 146 -9.36 21.78 15.06
CA GLU A 146 -9.08 22.33 16.39
C GLU A 146 -8.68 23.81 16.31
N ALA A 147 -7.77 24.17 15.39
CA ALA A 147 -7.38 25.56 15.18
C ALA A 147 -8.55 26.45 14.71
N GLN A 148 -9.41 25.93 13.83
CA GLN A 148 -10.62 26.64 13.40
C GLN A 148 -11.60 26.85 14.55
N ARG A 149 -11.78 25.84 15.42
CA ARG A 149 -12.62 25.95 16.62
C ARG A 149 -12.08 27.00 17.59
N GLU A 150 -10.78 27.00 17.86
CA GLU A 150 -10.15 28.00 18.73
C GLU A 150 -10.39 29.43 18.19
N LEU A 151 -10.25 29.65 16.88
CA LEU A 151 -10.51 30.97 16.29
C LEU A 151 -11.97 31.44 16.47
N VAL A 152 -12.93 30.51 16.39
CA VAL A 152 -14.35 30.80 16.67
C VAL A 152 -14.57 31.12 18.14
N ASP A 153 -13.97 30.35 19.06
CA ASP A 153 -14.13 30.52 20.50
C ASP A 153 -13.48 31.83 21.00
N TYR A 154 -12.39 32.29 20.38
CA TYR A 154 -11.76 33.58 20.68
C TYR A 154 -12.48 34.80 20.06
N GLY A 155 -13.67 34.63 19.48
CA GLY A 155 -14.53 35.74 19.04
C GLY A 155 -14.01 36.52 17.84
N VAL A 156 -13.07 35.95 17.07
CA VAL A 156 -12.64 36.51 15.78
C VAL A 156 -13.67 36.08 14.73
N GLY A 157 -14.82 36.76 14.71
CA GLY A 157 -15.92 36.44 13.80
C GLY A 157 -15.49 36.50 12.34
N PHE A 158 -15.34 35.34 11.70
CA PHE A 158 -15.24 35.24 10.24
C PHE A 158 -16.66 35.13 9.66
N GLN A 159 -17.20 36.26 9.18
CA GLN A 159 -18.27 36.23 8.19
C GLN A 159 -17.65 35.88 6.85
N THR A 160 -17.84 34.66 6.35
CA THR A 160 -18.18 34.44 4.93
C THR A 160 -18.80 33.06 4.74
N ASN A 161 -20.02 33.06 4.22
CA ASN A 161 -20.55 31.93 3.47
C ASN A 161 -19.82 31.88 2.12
N ALA A 162 -18.70 31.15 2.04
CA ALA A 162 -18.10 30.78 0.77
C ALA A 162 -17.52 29.36 0.89
N PRO A 163 -17.83 28.44 -0.05
CA PRO A 163 -17.15 27.15 -0.09
C PRO A 163 -15.65 27.38 -0.36
N PRO A 164 -14.76 26.55 0.19
CA PRO A 164 -13.32 26.75 0.07
C PRO A 164 -12.91 26.66 -1.41
N GLN A 165 -12.50 27.80 -1.97
CA GLN A 165 -11.77 27.82 -3.23
C GLN A 165 -10.33 27.37 -2.94
N PHE A 166 -9.96 26.20 -3.46
CA PHE A 166 -8.59 25.74 -3.47
C PHE A 166 -7.76 26.68 -4.36
N ASP A 167 -7.04 27.63 -3.76
CA ASP A 167 -6.00 28.35 -4.47
C ASP A 167 -4.82 27.41 -4.72
N ARG A 168 -4.72 26.98 -5.97
CA ARG A 168 -3.66 26.15 -6.56
C ARG A 168 -2.30 26.87 -6.65
N ALA A 169 -2.04 27.82 -5.76
CA ALA A 169 -0.97 28.80 -5.90
C ALA A 169 0.05 28.77 -4.75
N ASP A 170 0.37 27.61 -4.20
CA ASP A 170 1.55 27.49 -3.31
C ASP A 170 2.37 26.21 -3.52
N ARG A 171 2.43 25.78 -4.79
CA ARG A 171 3.25 24.65 -5.24
C ARG A 171 4.59 25.06 -5.87
N LYS A 172 5.17 26.21 -5.49
CA LYS A 172 6.50 26.60 -6.01
C LYS A 172 7.35 27.36 -5.00
N ARG A 173 7.89 26.65 -4.00
CA ARG A 173 9.24 26.92 -3.49
C ARG A 173 9.97 25.62 -3.17
N GLY A 174 10.94 25.29 -4.02
CA GLY A 174 12.12 24.53 -3.64
C GLY A 174 12.14 23.05 -3.99
N TYR A 175 12.26 22.71 -5.27
CA TYR A 175 13.14 21.61 -5.67
C TYR A 175 13.85 22.00 -6.98
N ASN A 176 15.18 21.98 -6.94
CA ASN A 176 16.07 22.32 -8.04
C ASN A 176 15.82 21.41 -9.25
N ASP A 177 15.41 22.02 -10.35
CA ASP A 177 15.29 21.41 -11.66
C ASP A 177 16.67 21.42 -12.34
N ARG A 178 17.43 20.34 -12.12
CA ARG A 178 18.58 19.96 -12.94
C ARG A 178 18.55 18.45 -13.11
N ASN A 179 17.72 17.98 -14.04
CA ASN A 179 17.98 16.87 -14.97
C ASN A 179 16.67 16.26 -15.45
N ASP A 180 16.01 16.88 -16.42
CA ASP A 180 15.01 16.15 -17.22
C ASP A 180 14.77 16.76 -18.62
N ARG A 181 15.87 17.01 -19.35
CA ARG A 181 15.81 17.47 -20.75
C ARG A 181 15.92 16.36 -21.80
N ASP A 182 15.86 15.08 -21.41
CA ASP A 182 16.14 13.98 -22.34
C ASP A 182 14.95 13.07 -22.69
N TYR A 183 13.74 13.31 -22.17
CA TYR A 183 12.59 12.42 -22.44
C TYR A 183 11.58 12.89 -23.51
N GLN A 184 11.81 14.02 -24.19
CA GLN A 184 10.88 14.55 -25.22
C GLN A 184 11.54 14.82 -26.58
N ARG A 185 12.53 14.02 -26.99
CA ARG A 185 13.14 14.10 -28.33
C ARG A 185 13.17 12.79 -29.11
N ARG A 186 12.12 11.95 -29.01
CA ARG A 186 11.98 10.73 -29.85
C ARG A 186 10.56 10.37 -30.31
N ARG A 187 9.68 11.36 -30.51
CA ARG A 187 8.47 11.18 -31.33
C ARG A 187 8.19 12.45 -32.11
N SER A 188 8.68 12.51 -33.36
CA SER A 188 8.17 13.25 -34.53
C SER A 188 9.33 13.45 -35.52
N GLY A 189 9.44 12.55 -36.51
CA GLY A 189 10.30 12.75 -37.68
C GLY A 189 9.57 13.58 -38.75
N PRO A 190 10.29 14.36 -39.58
CA PRO A 190 9.69 15.30 -40.52
C PRO A 190 9.32 14.65 -41.86
N ASP A 191 8.25 15.19 -42.45
CA ASP A 191 7.80 14.98 -43.82
C ASP A 191 8.56 15.94 -44.77
N THR A 192 9.30 15.40 -45.75
CA THR A 192 9.60 16.13 -46.99
C THR A 192 9.68 15.18 -48.20
N SER A 193 8.94 15.56 -49.22
CA SER A 193 8.95 15.06 -50.60
C SER A 193 10.33 15.05 -51.27
N ARG A 194 10.66 13.99 -52.02
CA ARG A 194 10.98 13.99 -53.48
C ARG A 194 11.77 12.73 -53.94
N ARG A 195 11.29 12.17 -55.07
CA ARG A 195 11.96 11.37 -56.14
C ARG A 195 12.33 9.89 -55.90
N ALA A 196 11.75 9.04 -56.77
CA ALA A 196 12.05 7.63 -57.08
C ALA A 196 13.23 7.49 -58.10
N PRO A 197 13.58 6.32 -58.70
CA PRO A 197 13.10 4.92 -58.53
C PRO A 197 14.22 3.83 -58.53
N ASP A 198 13.79 2.56 -58.41
CA ASP A 198 14.26 1.35 -59.15
C ASP A 198 14.63 0.08 -58.34
N SER A 199 13.88 -1.00 -58.65
CA SER A 199 14.28 -2.43 -58.74
C SER A 199 14.74 -3.15 -57.44
N ASP A 200 14.57 -4.45 -57.20
CA ASP A 200 14.10 -5.60 -57.97
C ASP A 200 13.72 -6.73 -56.97
N SER A 201 12.69 -7.49 -57.34
CA SER A 201 12.41 -8.92 -57.13
C SER A 201 12.59 -9.69 -55.79
N ARG A 202 11.58 -10.56 -55.56
CA ARG A 202 11.53 -11.89 -54.89
C ARG A 202 11.16 -11.95 -53.41
N ARG A 203 9.87 -12.23 -53.15
CA ARG A 203 9.41 -12.95 -51.95
C ARG A 203 8.93 -14.33 -52.35
N ASP A 204 9.54 -15.32 -51.71
CA ASP A 204 9.24 -16.74 -51.80
C ASP A 204 7.96 -17.06 -51.01
N ALA A 205 7.17 -17.99 -51.55
CA ALA A 205 5.96 -18.51 -50.96
C ALA A 205 6.32 -19.73 -50.10
N ASN A 206 5.66 -19.91 -48.95
CA ASN A 206 5.17 -21.18 -48.40
C ASN A 206 4.85 -21.03 -46.91
N GLN A 207 3.55 -20.94 -46.60
CA GLN A 207 3.03 -21.23 -45.27
C GLN A 207 1.76 -22.07 -45.46
N GLU A 208 1.89 -23.39 -45.36
CA GLU A 208 0.76 -24.31 -45.19
C GLU A 208 0.30 -24.29 -43.72
N PRO A 209 -1.02 -24.33 -43.43
CA PRO A 209 -1.54 -24.42 -42.07
C PRO A 209 -1.97 -25.85 -41.67
N GLU A 210 -2.18 -26.01 -40.36
CA GLU A 210 -2.92 -27.07 -39.63
C GLU A 210 -2.09 -28.28 -39.09
N LYS A 211 -2.42 -28.90 -37.93
CA LYS A 211 -3.74 -29.30 -37.40
C LYS A 211 -3.84 -29.36 -35.86
N ASN A 212 -5.09 -29.18 -35.41
CA ASN A 212 -5.61 -29.26 -34.05
C ASN A 212 -5.67 -30.73 -33.54
N PRO A 213 -5.14 -31.07 -32.35
CA PRO A 213 -4.91 -32.46 -31.92
C PRO A 213 -6.15 -33.24 -31.43
N ARG A 214 -7.37 -32.88 -31.85
CA ARG A 214 -8.61 -33.46 -31.27
C ARG A 214 -9.21 -34.66 -32.01
N PHE A 215 -8.55 -35.22 -33.03
CA PHE A 215 -8.99 -36.47 -33.68
C PHE A 215 -7.80 -37.41 -33.92
N ARG A 216 -8.06 -38.70 -33.72
CA ARG A 216 -7.18 -39.79 -33.27
C ARG A 216 -7.09 -40.89 -34.33
N GLU A 217 -6.03 -41.69 -34.30
CA GLU A 217 -6.00 -43.17 -34.50
C GLU A 217 -4.58 -43.62 -34.09
N LYS A 218 -4.34 -44.58 -33.19
CA LYS A 218 -4.95 -45.89 -32.98
C LYS A 218 -5.38 -46.16 -31.53
#